data_AF-A0A382IT35-F1
#
_entry.id   AF-A0A382IT35-F1
#
_cell.length_a   1.000
_cell.length_b   1.000
_cell.length_c   1.000
_cell.angle_alpha   90.00
_cell.angle_beta   90.00
_cell.angle_gamma   90.00
#
_symmetry.space_group_name_H-M   'P 1'
#
loop_
_entity.id
_entity.type
_entity.pdbx_description
1 polymer ?
#
loop_
_entity_poly.entity_id
_entity_poly.type
_entity_poly.pdbx_seq_one_letter_code
_entity_poly.pdbx_strand_id
1 'polypeptide(L)'
;MSSLTPRPYYLLGLAIPLSVIIGNYLGDFYVGTATFLGLVVCPLLDLLLGEGEDSNPEDASPVFFDAILYMHVTLQFVAIASFINFVLSDPEFNFLILSTLSTGFSSGISGIVVAHELIHRKGFPKYCGYLLLWTTSYLHFESEHVRGHHKYVGTDSDPASAKAEHGLQYFVLTTVPKQFVDSWKIEMGRGNSMFFHQASLFLLIELFTLVGLYYLFGIGVVWAFLGQCAVAVYLLEYVNYIRHWGLRRDVKDRVTAQISWQSDARLSRYVLV
;
A
#
# COMPACT_ATOMS: atom_id res chain seq x y z
N MET A 1 -17.14 29.79 6.81
CA MET A 1 -16.74 28.49 7.38
C MET A 1 -17.82 27.50 6.98
N SER A 2 -17.67 26.84 5.83
CA SER A 2 -18.56 25.73 5.48
C SER A 2 -18.28 24.60 6.46
N SER A 3 -19.28 24.25 7.25
CA SER A 3 -19.24 23.10 8.16
C SER A 3 -19.24 21.83 7.33
N LEU A 4 -18.07 21.41 6.84
CA LEU A 4 -17.89 20.10 6.23
C LEU A 4 -18.03 19.05 7.32
N THR A 5 -19.25 18.57 7.53
CA THR A 5 -19.51 17.40 8.36
C THR A 5 -19.01 16.16 7.62
N PRO A 6 -18.21 15.30 8.25
CA PRO A 6 -17.80 14.03 7.66
C PRO A 6 -19.03 13.25 7.23
N ARG A 7 -19.04 12.81 5.98
CA ARG A 7 -20.15 12.03 5.44
C ARG A 7 -19.91 10.54 5.71
N PRO A 8 -20.95 9.75 6.02
CA PRO A 8 -20.79 8.32 6.28
C PRO A 8 -20.18 7.55 5.10
N TYR A 9 -20.18 8.12 3.88
CA TYR A 9 -19.58 7.51 2.69
C TYR A 9 -18.06 7.29 2.80
N TYR A 10 -17.33 7.99 3.67
CA TYR A 10 -15.89 7.70 3.91
C TYR A 10 -15.64 6.33 4.55
N LEU A 11 -16.65 5.74 5.20
CA LEU A 11 -16.55 4.38 5.71
C LEU A 11 -16.54 3.33 4.59
N LEU A 12 -16.85 3.71 3.34
CA LEU A 12 -16.76 2.80 2.19
C LEU A 12 -15.32 2.34 1.94
N GLY A 13 -14.29 3.08 2.39
CA GLY A 13 -12.90 2.61 2.35
C GLY A 13 -12.68 1.27 3.08
N LEU A 14 -13.50 0.98 4.09
CA LEU A 14 -13.42 -0.26 4.85
C LEU A 14 -14.05 -1.46 4.12
N ALA A 15 -14.76 -1.26 3.01
CA ALA A 15 -15.49 -2.33 2.32
C ALA A 15 -14.55 -3.40 1.74
N ILE A 16 -13.41 -2.99 1.16
CA ILE A 16 -12.43 -3.91 0.57
C ILE A 16 -11.82 -4.87 1.61
N PRO A 17 -11.22 -4.40 2.73
CA PRO A 17 -10.65 -5.30 3.72
C PRO A 17 -11.72 -6.16 4.40
N LEU A 18 -12.93 -5.63 4.65
CA LEU A 18 -14.04 -6.43 5.16
C LEU A 18 -14.45 -7.55 4.18
N SER A 19 -14.50 -7.24 2.89
CA SER A 19 -14.81 -8.22 1.85
C SER A 19 -13.76 -9.33 1.77
N VAL A 20 -12.47 -9.02 1.96
CA VAL A 20 -11.41 -10.05 2.04
C VAL A 20 -11.63 -10.95 3.24
N ILE A 21 -11.87 -10.38 4.42
CA ILE A 21 -12.07 -11.16 5.66
C ILE A 21 -13.27 -12.11 5.51
N ILE A 22 -14.40 -11.59 5.03
CA ILE A 22 -15.62 -12.38 4.80
C ILE A 22 -15.36 -13.43 3.72
N GLY A 23 -14.73 -13.05 2.61
CA GLY A 23 -14.42 -13.94 1.50
C GLY A 23 -13.55 -15.12 1.91
N ASN A 24 -12.46 -14.85 2.65
CA ASN A 24 -11.55 -15.89 3.17
C ASN A 24 -12.23 -16.81 4.18
N TYR A 25 -13.22 -16.31 4.94
CA TYR A 25 -13.99 -17.14 5.86
C TYR A 25 -15.00 -18.04 5.13
N LEU A 26 -15.67 -17.53 4.09
CA LEU A 26 -16.66 -18.28 3.32
C LEU A 26 -16.03 -19.26 2.33
N GLY A 27 -14.85 -18.95 1.79
CA GLY A 27 -14.14 -19.78 0.81
C GLY A 27 -14.73 -19.68 -0.61
N ASP A 28 -14.38 -20.66 -1.45
CA ASP A 28 -14.82 -20.76 -2.85
C ASP A 28 -14.69 -19.44 -3.64
N PHE A 29 -15.70 -19.08 -4.43
CA PHE A 29 -15.70 -17.86 -5.22
C PHE A 29 -15.76 -16.58 -4.39
N TYR A 30 -16.16 -16.66 -3.11
CA TYR A 30 -16.28 -15.49 -2.24
C TYR A 30 -14.92 -14.84 -1.96
N VAL A 31 -13.82 -15.58 -2.04
CA VAL A 31 -12.46 -15.03 -1.86
C VAL A 31 -12.11 -13.96 -2.91
N GLY A 32 -12.78 -13.96 -4.07
CA GLY A 32 -12.59 -12.97 -5.13
C GLY A 32 -13.44 -11.71 -5.01
N THR A 33 -14.31 -11.61 -4.02
CA THR A 33 -15.28 -10.50 -3.89
C THR A 33 -14.62 -9.15 -3.74
N ALA A 34 -13.53 -9.03 -2.98
CA ALA A 34 -12.83 -7.76 -2.81
C ALA A 34 -12.17 -7.29 -4.12
N THR A 35 -11.54 -8.19 -4.87
CA THR A 35 -11.02 -7.90 -6.22
C THR A 35 -12.14 -7.44 -7.15
N PHE A 36 -13.28 -8.13 -7.15
CA PHE A 36 -14.42 -7.75 -7.99
C PHE A 36 -14.97 -6.38 -7.61
N LEU A 37 -15.12 -6.11 -6.31
CA LEU A 37 -15.55 -4.80 -5.81
C LEU A 37 -14.57 -3.70 -6.23
N GLY A 38 -13.27 -3.90 -6.01
CA GLY A 38 -12.27 -2.87 -6.27
C GLY A 38 -11.93 -2.64 -7.74
N LEU A 39 -11.92 -3.68 -8.58
CA LEU A 39 -11.51 -3.58 -9.99
C LEU A 39 -12.69 -3.48 -10.97
N VAL A 40 -13.91 -3.84 -10.55
CA VAL A 40 -15.10 -3.76 -11.41
C VAL A 40 -16.11 -2.78 -10.86
N VAL A 41 -16.56 -2.97 -9.62
CA VAL A 41 -17.67 -2.15 -9.07
C VAL A 41 -17.22 -0.71 -8.83
N CYS A 42 -16.09 -0.48 -8.15
CA CYS A 42 -15.62 0.88 -7.86
C CYS A 42 -15.34 1.70 -9.13
N PRO A 43 -14.60 1.21 -10.14
CA PRO A 43 -14.37 1.97 -11.37
C PRO A 43 -15.65 2.27 -12.15
N LEU A 44 -16.60 1.31 -12.20
CA LEU A 44 -17.89 1.56 -12.84
C LEU A 44 -18.69 2.63 -12.11
N LEU A 45 -18.70 2.61 -10.77
CA LEU A 45 -19.36 3.64 -9.97
C LEU A 45 -18.67 5.00 -10.12
N ASP A 46 -17.34 5.06 -10.21
CA ASP A 46 -16.61 6.30 -10.50
C ASP A 46 -17.01 6.88 -11.85
N LEU A 47 -17.12 6.05 -12.90
CA LEU A 47 -17.59 6.49 -14.22
C LEU A 47 -19.03 7.03 -14.19
N LEU A 48 -19.91 6.42 -13.38
CA LEU A 48 -21.31 6.82 -13.25
C LEU A 48 -21.50 8.07 -12.39
N LEU A 49 -20.70 8.23 -11.33
CA LEU A 49 -20.82 9.34 -10.38
C LEU A 49 -20.05 10.59 -10.84
N GLY A 50 -19.06 10.43 -11.71
CA GLY A 50 -18.23 11.50 -12.24
C GLY A 50 -17.23 12.06 -11.22
N GLU A 51 -16.74 13.27 -11.49
CA GLU A 51 -15.74 13.95 -10.66
C GLU A 51 -16.37 14.55 -9.40
N GLY A 52 -15.60 14.58 -8.31
CA GLY A 52 -15.98 15.24 -7.06
C GLY A 52 -15.58 16.71 -7.06
N GLU A 53 -16.51 17.60 -6.70
CA GLU A 53 -16.21 19.01 -6.45
C GLU A 53 -15.92 19.23 -4.95
N ASP A 54 -14.84 19.97 -4.64
CA ASP A 54 -14.49 20.58 -3.34
C ASP A 54 -13.67 19.84 -2.25
N SER A 55 -13.21 20.69 -1.32
CA SER A 55 -12.05 20.74 -0.41
C SER A 55 -11.75 19.56 0.52
N ASN A 56 -10.46 19.43 0.91
CA ASN A 56 -9.95 18.41 1.82
C ASN A 56 -10.73 18.42 3.17
N PRO A 57 -11.58 17.42 3.46
CA PRO A 57 -12.43 17.42 4.66
C PRO A 57 -11.68 17.01 5.93
N GLU A 58 -10.42 16.57 5.81
CA GLU A 58 -9.56 16.24 6.95
C GLU A 58 -9.42 17.41 7.93
N ASP A 59 -9.24 18.62 7.40
CA ASP A 59 -9.14 19.86 8.20
C ASP A 59 -10.40 20.12 9.03
N ALA A 60 -11.54 19.55 8.62
CA ALA A 60 -12.82 19.72 9.30
C ALA A 60 -13.07 18.69 10.41
N SER A 61 -12.46 17.49 10.36
CA SER A 61 -12.63 16.47 11.40
C SER A 61 -11.48 15.46 11.50
N PRO A 62 -10.30 15.87 12.00
CA PRO A 62 -9.13 15.00 12.06
C PRO A 62 -9.38 13.68 12.81
N VAL A 63 -10.13 13.72 13.92
CA VAL A 63 -10.42 12.52 14.74
C VAL A 63 -11.19 11.46 13.95
N PHE A 64 -12.12 11.87 13.09
CA PHE A 64 -12.91 10.93 12.29
C PHE A 64 -12.06 10.22 11.24
N PHE A 65 -11.23 10.98 10.51
CA PHE A 65 -10.35 10.42 9.49
C PHE A 65 -9.23 9.57 10.11
N ASP A 66 -8.66 10.00 11.24
CA ASP A 66 -7.68 9.21 12.01
C ASP A 66 -8.27 7.88 12.47
N ALA A 67 -9.54 7.87 12.92
CA ALA A 67 -10.21 6.62 13.28
C ALA A 67 -10.31 5.66 12.09
N ILE A 68 -10.54 6.16 10.87
CA ILE A 68 -10.55 5.33 9.65
C ILE A 68 -9.17 4.74 9.38
N LEU A 69 -8.09 5.53 9.48
CA LEU A 69 -6.72 5.03 9.35
C LEU A 69 -6.44 3.90 10.33
N TYR A 70 -6.80 4.07 11.60
CA TYR A 70 -6.57 3.05 12.62
C TYR A 70 -7.47 1.82 12.46
N MET A 71 -8.68 1.98 11.93
CA MET A 71 -9.53 0.83 11.55
C MET A 71 -8.87 0.02 10.44
N HIS A 72 -8.25 0.64 9.44
CA HIS A 72 -7.48 -0.08 8.42
C HIS A 72 -6.30 -0.85 9.02
N VAL A 73 -5.59 -0.27 9.99
CA VAL A 73 -4.51 -0.99 10.72
C VAL A 73 -5.05 -2.28 11.33
N THR A 74 -6.13 -2.21 12.09
CA THR A 74 -6.74 -3.39 12.71
C THR A 74 -7.24 -4.38 11.66
N LEU A 75 -8.00 -3.91 10.66
CA LEU A 75 -8.58 -4.76 9.64
C LEU A 75 -7.53 -5.45 8.78
N GLN A 76 -6.38 -4.82 8.52
CA GLN A 76 -5.29 -5.43 7.77
C GLN A 76 -4.72 -6.65 8.51
N PHE A 77 -4.51 -6.58 9.83
CA PHE A 77 -4.09 -7.75 10.61
C PHE A 77 -5.13 -8.86 10.60
N VAL A 78 -6.42 -8.52 10.70
CA VAL A 78 -7.51 -9.50 10.61
C VAL A 78 -7.59 -10.12 9.21
N ALA A 79 -7.37 -9.33 8.16
CA ALA A 79 -7.35 -9.80 6.77
C ALA A 79 -6.21 -10.80 6.55
N ILE A 80 -4.98 -10.49 6.99
CA ILE A 80 -3.84 -11.42 6.90
C ILE A 80 -4.08 -12.68 7.73
N ALA A 81 -4.64 -12.57 8.94
CA ALA A 81 -4.99 -13.74 9.75
C ALA A 81 -6.04 -14.62 9.07
N SER A 82 -7.10 -14.01 8.51
CA SER A 82 -8.13 -14.73 7.75
C SER A 82 -7.56 -15.43 6.51
N PHE A 83 -6.61 -14.78 5.83
CA PHE A 83 -5.93 -15.32 4.66
C PHE A 83 -5.06 -16.52 5.03
N ILE A 84 -4.24 -16.40 6.07
CA ILE A 84 -3.43 -17.54 6.57
C ILE A 84 -4.34 -18.70 6.94
N ASN A 85 -5.45 -18.44 7.64
CA ASN A 85 -6.41 -19.48 7.99
C ASN A 85 -7.03 -20.15 6.76
N PHE A 86 -7.36 -19.37 5.73
CA PHE A 86 -7.86 -19.90 4.46
C PHE A 86 -6.81 -20.79 3.77
N VAL A 87 -5.54 -20.36 3.70
CA VAL A 87 -4.45 -21.17 3.13
C VAL A 87 -4.27 -22.49 3.90
N LEU A 88 -4.39 -22.45 5.23
CA LEU A 88 -4.29 -23.63 6.10
C LEU A 88 -5.46 -24.61 5.95
N SER A 89 -6.60 -24.18 5.40
CA SER A 89 -7.71 -25.09 5.07
C SER A 89 -7.46 -25.93 3.81
N ASP A 90 -6.28 -25.81 3.20
CA ASP A 90 -5.86 -26.53 1.97
C ASP A 90 -6.87 -26.36 0.82
N PRO A 91 -7.17 -25.12 0.40
CA PRO A 91 -8.18 -24.84 -0.60
C PRO A 91 -7.73 -25.29 -1.99
N GLU A 92 -8.68 -25.47 -2.91
CA GLU A 92 -8.33 -25.70 -4.31
C GLU A 92 -7.41 -24.61 -4.86
N PHE A 93 -6.46 -25.00 -5.70
CA PHE A 93 -5.41 -24.11 -6.20
C PHE A 93 -5.93 -22.82 -6.85
N ASN A 94 -7.06 -22.89 -7.56
CA ASN A 94 -7.68 -21.72 -8.18
C ASN A 94 -8.17 -20.72 -7.13
N PHE A 95 -8.78 -21.19 -6.04
CA PHE A 95 -9.24 -20.33 -4.95
C PHE A 95 -8.07 -19.82 -4.10
N LEU A 96 -6.99 -20.60 -3.95
CA LEU A 96 -5.75 -20.11 -3.35
C LEU A 96 -5.19 -18.91 -4.13
N ILE A 97 -5.09 -19.01 -5.46
CA ILE A 97 -4.63 -17.91 -6.31
C ILE A 97 -5.57 -16.70 -6.18
N LEU A 98 -6.88 -16.92 -6.28
CA LEU A 98 -7.86 -15.84 -6.22
C LEU A 98 -7.83 -15.12 -4.87
N SER A 99 -7.73 -15.86 -3.77
CA SER A 99 -7.60 -15.30 -2.41
C SER A 99 -6.27 -14.56 -2.23
N THR A 100 -5.18 -15.06 -2.80
CA THR A 100 -3.86 -14.39 -2.78
C THR A 100 -3.92 -13.05 -3.52
N LEU A 101 -4.53 -13.01 -4.70
CA LEU A 101 -4.73 -11.78 -5.48
C LEU A 101 -5.63 -10.79 -4.74
N SER A 102 -6.74 -11.26 -4.18
CA SER A 102 -7.73 -10.45 -3.46
C SER A 102 -7.17 -9.85 -2.17
N THR A 103 -6.50 -10.69 -1.36
CA THR A 103 -5.82 -10.24 -0.14
C THR A 103 -4.71 -9.27 -0.48
N GLY A 104 -3.88 -9.55 -1.48
CA GLY A 104 -2.79 -8.65 -1.88
C GLY A 104 -3.30 -7.31 -2.43
N PHE A 105 -4.40 -7.31 -3.19
CA PHE A 105 -5.06 -6.09 -3.64
C PHE A 105 -5.55 -5.25 -2.46
N SER A 106 -6.21 -5.88 -1.47
CA SER A 106 -6.60 -5.23 -0.22
C SER A 106 -5.39 -4.72 0.56
N SER A 107 -4.31 -5.49 0.66
CA SER A 107 -3.07 -5.08 1.32
C SER A 107 -2.41 -3.88 0.64
N GLY A 108 -2.51 -3.74 -0.68
CA GLY A 108 -2.06 -2.54 -1.38
C GLY A 108 -2.85 -1.30 -0.97
N ILE A 109 -4.19 -1.40 -0.93
CA ILE A 109 -5.08 -0.28 -0.56
C ILE A 109 -5.06 -0.01 0.96
N SER A 110 -5.47 -0.99 1.77
CA SER A 110 -5.62 -0.83 3.22
C SER A 110 -4.31 -0.92 3.99
N GLY A 111 -3.29 -1.57 3.42
CA GLY A 111 -1.97 -1.66 4.01
C GLY A 111 -1.07 -0.52 3.54
N ILE A 112 -0.63 -0.55 2.28
CA ILE A 112 0.42 0.35 1.79
C ILE A 112 -0.07 1.81 1.66
N VAL A 113 -1.24 2.08 1.07
CA VAL A 113 -1.72 3.47 0.92
C VAL A 113 -1.97 4.11 2.29
N VAL A 114 -2.59 3.40 3.23
CA VAL A 114 -2.78 3.88 4.60
C VAL A 114 -1.43 4.05 5.32
N ALA A 115 -0.49 3.12 5.11
CA ALA A 115 0.85 3.25 5.64
C ALA A 115 1.57 4.50 5.12
N HIS A 116 1.42 4.82 3.83
CA HIS A 116 2.00 6.00 3.20
C HIS A 116 1.61 7.28 3.97
N GLU A 117 0.34 7.45 4.33
CA GLU A 117 -0.08 8.59 5.13
C GLU A 117 0.52 8.54 6.57
N LEU A 118 0.45 7.37 7.20
CA LEU A 118 0.88 7.20 8.59
C LEU A 118 2.39 7.39 8.82
N ILE A 119 3.24 6.99 7.86
CA ILE A 119 4.71 7.09 8.00
C ILE A 119 5.24 8.53 7.95
N HIS A 120 4.48 9.46 7.36
CA HIS A 120 4.81 10.89 7.33
C HIS A 120 4.55 11.59 8.68
N ARG A 121 3.72 10.97 9.53
CA ARG A 121 3.37 11.49 10.84
C ARG A 121 4.47 11.17 11.87
N LYS A 122 4.35 11.74 13.07
CA LYS A 122 5.28 11.54 14.19
C LYS A 122 4.64 10.73 15.31
N GLY A 123 5.44 10.02 16.11
CA GLY A 123 4.96 9.28 17.28
C GLY A 123 4.18 8.02 16.90
N PHE A 124 3.10 7.74 17.63
CA PHE A 124 2.29 6.52 17.47
C PHE A 124 1.81 6.23 16.04
N PRO A 125 1.22 7.17 15.28
CA PRO A 125 0.77 6.90 13.91
C PRO A 125 1.88 6.34 13.00
N LYS A 126 3.11 6.84 13.15
CA LYS A 126 4.25 6.36 12.37
C LYS A 126 4.51 4.87 12.55
N TYR A 127 4.43 4.39 13.79
CA TYR A 127 4.61 2.97 14.10
C TYR A 127 3.45 2.13 13.60
N CYS A 128 2.22 2.67 13.55
CA CYS A 128 1.11 2.00 12.84
C CYS A 128 1.41 1.84 11.35
N GLY A 129 2.02 2.85 10.71
CA GLY A 129 2.50 2.73 9.34
C GLY A 129 3.56 1.63 9.17
N TYR A 130 4.47 1.48 10.14
CA TYR A 130 5.46 0.39 10.12
C TYR A 130 4.78 -0.97 10.22
N LEU A 131 3.80 -1.11 11.12
CA LEU A 131 3.03 -2.35 11.29
C LEU A 131 2.30 -2.72 9.99
N LEU A 132 1.74 -1.75 9.27
CA LEU A 132 1.10 -2.00 7.98
C LEU A 132 2.11 -2.45 6.91
N LEU A 133 3.24 -1.75 6.74
CA LEU A 133 4.28 -2.14 5.78
C LEU A 133 4.90 -3.50 6.10
N TRP A 134 4.94 -3.87 7.38
CA TRP A 134 5.38 -5.19 7.81
C TRP A 134 4.47 -6.30 7.27
N THR A 135 3.15 -6.09 7.22
CA THR A 135 2.20 -7.07 6.65
C THR A 135 2.36 -7.29 5.15
N THR A 136 3.11 -6.43 4.46
CA THR A 136 3.43 -6.53 3.03
C THR A 136 4.92 -6.75 2.76
N SER A 137 5.74 -7.01 3.80
CA SER A 137 7.21 -7.13 3.70
C SER A 137 7.85 -6.01 2.87
N TYR A 138 7.43 -4.78 3.14
CA TYR A 138 7.84 -3.60 2.40
C TYR A 138 8.28 -2.44 3.32
N LEU A 139 8.88 -2.74 4.47
CA LEU A 139 9.28 -1.76 5.49
C LEU A 139 10.31 -0.74 4.98
N HIS A 140 11.19 -1.16 4.06
CA HIS A 140 12.19 -0.27 3.47
C HIS A 140 11.59 0.94 2.74
N PHE A 141 10.33 0.81 2.29
CA PHE A 141 9.55 1.91 1.72
C PHE A 141 9.47 3.12 2.65
N GLU A 142 9.44 2.95 3.98
CA GLU A 142 9.43 4.14 4.84
C GLU A 142 10.66 5.02 4.63
N SER A 143 11.83 4.39 4.59
CA SER A 143 13.08 5.13 4.56
C SER A 143 13.33 5.71 3.18
N GLU A 144 13.01 4.95 2.13
CA GLU A 144 13.08 5.43 0.76
C GLU A 144 12.05 6.53 0.52
N HIS A 145 10.77 6.28 0.78
CA HIS A 145 9.71 7.20 0.39
C HIS A 145 9.84 8.55 1.09
N VAL A 146 9.99 8.53 2.42
CA VAL A 146 9.98 9.74 3.24
C VAL A 146 11.22 10.63 3.00
N ARG A 147 12.37 10.04 2.65
CA ARG A 147 13.67 10.76 2.59
C ARG A 147 14.32 10.77 1.20
N GLY A 148 13.94 9.83 0.35
CA GLY A 148 14.36 9.66 -1.04
C GLY A 148 13.31 10.22 -1.99
N HIS A 149 12.25 9.47 -2.26
CA HIS A 149 11.23 9.81 -3.25
C HIS A 149 10.74 11.27 -3.16
N HIS A 150 10.25 11.74 -2.01
CA HIS A 150 9.76 13.14 -1.90
C HIS A 150 10.81 14.20 -2.25
N LYS A 151 12.09 13.91 -2.02
CA LYS A 151 13.19 14.82 -2.36
C LYS A 151 13.54 14.78 -3.84
N TYR A 152 13.50 13.60 -4.45
CA TYR A 152 14.02 13.34 -5.80
C TYR A 152 12.95 13.06 -6.85
N VAL A 153 11.65 13.08 -6.50
CA VAL A 153 10.54 12.79 -7.41
C VAL A 153 10.63 13.62 -8.68
N GLY A 154 10.45 12.98 -9.84
CA GLY A 154 10.61 13.56 -11.17
C GLY A 154 12.06 13.72 -11.64
N THR A 155 13.06 13.18 -10.92
CA THR A 155 14.49 13.28 -11.28
C THR A 155 15.10 11.90 -11.59
N ASP A 156 16.34 11.85 -12.08
CA ASP A 156 17.03 10.59 -12.37
C ASP A 156 17.51 9.86 -11.12
N SER A 157 17.48 10.54 -9.98
CA SER A 157 17.86 10.01 -8.67
C SER A 157 16.70 9.37 -7.91
N ASP A 158 15.47 9.46 -8.41
CA ASP A 158 14.32 8.79 -7.81
C ASP A 158 14.01 7.46 -8.52
N PRO A 159 14.17 6.32 -7.84
CA PRO A 159 13.81 5.01 -8.37
C PRO A 159 12.34 4.89 -8.80
N ALA A 160 11.44 5.60 -8.11
CA ALA A 160 9.99 5.51 -8.29
C ALA A 160 9.45 6.49 -9.36
N SER A 161 10.32 7.21 -10.07
CA SER A 161 9.95 8.09 -11.19
C SER A 161 10.25 7.45 -12.55
N ALA A 162 9.20 6.91 -13.18
CA ALA A 162 9.31 6.28 -14.49
C ALA A 162 9.61 7.28 -15.62
N LYS A 163 10.59 6.97 -16.46
CA LYS A 163 10.87 7.73 -17.69
C LYS A 163 9.87 7.36 -18.80
N ALA A 164 9.70 8.25 -19.78
CA ALA A 164 8.75 8.05 -20.87
C ALA A 164 9.04 6.77 -21.69
N GLU A 165 10.32 6.42 -21.83
CA GLU A 165 10.78 5.21 -22.51
C GLU A 165 10.63 3.92 -21.69
N HIS A 166 10.38 4.01 -20.37
CA HIS A 166 10.21 2.84 -19.54
C HIS A 166 8.81 2.25 -19.71
N GLY A 167 8.73 1.01 -20.20
CA GLY A 167 7.51 0.21 -20.08
C GLY A 167 7.25 -0.21 -18.63
N LEU A 168 5.98 -0.40 -18.26
CA LEU A 168 5.55 -0.75 -16.89
C LEU A 168 6.33 -1.94 -16.30
N GLN A 169 6.51 -3.02 -17.05
CA GLN A 169 7.18 -4.21 -16.54
C GLN A 169 8.67 -3.96 -16.24
N TYR A 170 9.35 -3.21 -17.10
CA TYR A 170 10.73 -2.79 -16.86
C TYR A 170 10.81 -1.88 -15.61
N PHE A 171 9.87 -0.96 -15.46
CA PHE A 171 9.81 -0.09 -14.29
C PHE A 171 9.66 -0.91 -13.00
N VAL A 172 8.64 -1.77 -12.89
CA VAL A 172 8.38 -2.57 -11.68
C VAL A 172 9.56 -3.46 -11.31
N LEU A 173 10.18 -4.12 -12.30
CA LEU A 173 11.32 -5.00 -12.06
C LEU A 173 12.58 -4.25 -11.59
N THR A 174 12.68 -2.94 -11.86
CA THR A 174 13.86 -2.15 -11.50
C THR A 174 13.64 -1.20 -10.33
N THR A 175 12.42 -0.69 -10.12
CA THR A 175 12.10 0.26 -9.04
C THR A 175 12.30 -0.36 -7.67
N VAL A 176 11.73 -1.54 -7.41
CA VAL A 176 11.79 -2.21 -6.09
C VAL A 176 13.22 -2.44 -5.59
N PRO A 177 14.12 -3.10 -6.35
CA PRO A 177 15.50 -3.30 -5.87
C PRO A 177 16.27 -1.98 -5.73
N LYS A 178 15.99 -0.97 -6.57
CA LYS A 178 16.63 0.35 -6.45
C LYS A 178 16.16 1.08 -5.19
N GLN A 179 14.86 1.07 -4.91
CA GLN A 179 14.28 1.65 -3.69
C GLN A 179 14.85 1.00 -2.44
N PHE A 180 14.97 -0.33 -2.45
CA PHE A 180 15.67 -1.07 -1.40
C PHE A 180 17.09 -0.54 -1.24
N VAL A 181 17.93 -0.58 -2.27
CA VAL A 181 19.32 -0.09 -2.18
C VAL A 181 19.41 1.37 -1.69
N ASP A 182 18.53 2.25 -2.15
CA ASP A 182 18.54 3.65 -1.76
C ASP A 182 18.12 3.86 -0.31
N SER A 183 17.18 3.08 0.21
CA SER A 183 16.85 3.09 1.65
C SER A 183 18.05 2.75 2.55
N TRP A 184 18.91 1.81 2.13
CA TRP A 184 20.16 1.49 2.85
C TRP A 184 21.14 2.65 2.78
N LYS A 185 21.34 3.27 1.60
CA LYS A 185 22.22 4.43 1.44
C LYS A 185 21.77 5.60 2.32
N ILE A 186 20.47 5.86 2.36
CA ILE A 186 19.86 6.90 3.20
C ILE A 186 20.18 6.64 4.67
N GLU A 187 19.93 5.42 5.16
CA GLU A 187 20.10 5.11 6.58
C GLU A 187 21.58 5.01 7.01
N MET A 188 22.47 4.54 6.13
CA MET A 188 23.92 4.59 6.36
C MET A 188 24.46 6.03 6.37
N GLY A 189 23.94 6.90 5.50
CA GLY A 189 24.31 8.32 5.44
C GLY A 189 23.99 9.11 6.71
N ARG A 190 23.17 8.55 7.61
CA ARG A 190 22.82 9.14 8.91
C ARG A 190 23.84 8.84 10.01
N GLY A 191 24.95 8.18 9.69
CA GLY A 191 26.03 7.89 10.64
C GLY A 191 25.74 6.72 11.59
N ASN A 192 24.71 5.93 11.29
CA ASN A 192 24.38 4.73 12.05
C ASN A 192 25.28 3.56 11.63
N SER A 193 25.60 2.66 12.58
CA SER A 193 26.30 1.41 12.27
C SER A 193 25.54 0.60 11.21
N MET A 194 26.27 0.02 10.26
CA MET A 194 25.71 -0.86 9.20
C MET A 194 24.84 -1.99 9.78
N PHE A 195 25.15 -2.45 10.99
CA PHE A 195 24.43 -3.56 11.63
C PHE A 195 23.13 -3.14 12.32
N PHE A 196 23.01 -1.87 12.73
CA PHE A 196 21.92 -1.41 13.61
C PHE A 196 21.16 -0.19 13.08
N HIS A 197 21.28 0.13 11.80
CA HIS A 197 20.46 1.18 11.19
C HIS A 197 19.06 0.67 10.85
N GLN A 198 18.12 1.59 10.61
CA GLN A 198 16.71 1.23 10.50
C GLN A 198 16.44 0.21 9.39
N ALA A 199 17.04 0.39 8.21
CA ALA A 199 16.87 -0.55 7.10
C ALA A 199 17.39 -1.99 7.40
N SER A 200 18.47 -2.16 8.19
CA SER A 200 18.94 -3.50 8.57
C SER A 200 17.97 -4.17 9.55
N LEU A 201 17.44 -3.41 10.52
CA LEU A 201 16.43 -3.91 11.47
C LEU A 201 15.13 -4.29 10.77
N PHE A 202 14.69 -3.49 9.80
CA PHE A 202 13.51 -3.79 8.98
C PHE A 202 13.67 -5.10 8.20
N LEU A 203 14.80 -5.29 7.51
CA LEU A 203 15.08 -6.53 6.82
C LEU A 203 15.11 -7.73 7.79
N LEU A 204 15.73 -7.58 8.96
CA LEU A 204 15.76 -8.65 9.96
C LEU A 204 14.35 -9.02 10.43
N ILE A 205 13.49 -8.04 10.71
CA ILE A 205 12.09 -8.28 11.11
C ILE A 205 11.35 -9.06 10.01
N GLU A 206 11.49 -8.67 8.75
CA GLU A 206 10.86 -9.35 7.61
C GLU A 206 11.37 -10.79 7.45
N LEU A 207 12.69 -11.00 7.52
CA LEU A 207 13.29 -12.34 7.45
C LEU A 207 12.83 -13.23 8.61
N PHE A 208 12.82 -12.71 9.85
CA PHE A 208 12.30 -13.45 11.00
C PHE A 208 10.81 -13.77 10.88
N THR A 209 10.04 -12.90 10.23
CA THR A 209 8.61 -13.14 9.95
C THR A 209 8.45 -14.31 8.99
N LEU A 210 9.19 -14.34 7.88
CA LEU A 210 9.15 -15.45 6.93
C LEU A 210 9.59 -16.77 7.56
N VAL A 211 10.65 -16.74 8.37
CA VAL A 211 11.12 -17.90 9.13
C VAL A 211 10.06 -18.37 10.14
N GLY A 212 9.42 -17.43 10.86
CA GLY A 212 8.34 -17.73 11.80
C GLY A 212 7.14 -18.36 11.10
N LEU A 213 6.69 -17.80 9.96
CA LEU A 213 5.62 -18.37 9.15
C LEU A 213 5.96 -19.79 8.66
N TYR A 214 7.20 -20.03 8.22
CA TYR A 214 7.66 -21.35 7.81
C TYR A 214 7.55 -22.38 8.95
N TYR A 215 8.06 -22.06 10.13
CA TYR A 215 8.07 -22.99 11.26
C TYR A 215 6.69 -23.21 11.89
N LEU A 216 5.82 -22.20 11.87
CA LEU A 216 4.48 -22.29 12.46
C LEU A 216 3.45 -22.91 11.51
N PHE A 217 3.53 -22.59 10.21
CA PHE A 217 2.45 -22.87 9.26
C PHE A 217 2.92 -23.60 7.99
N GLY A 218 4.23 -23.78 7.81
CA GLY A 218 4.79 -24.47 6.66
C GLY A 218 5.01 -23.58 5.43
N ILE A 219 5.67 -24.17 4.43
CA ILE A 219 6.13 -23.46 3.23
C ILE A 219 4.99 -22.92 2.34
N GLY A 220 3.82 -23.57 2.35
CA GLY A 220 2.66 -23.13 1.58
C GLY A 220 2.18 -21.73 2.01
N VAL A 221 2.12 -21.48 3.32
CA VAL A 221 1.76 -20.16 3.86
C VAL A 221 2.81 -19.12 3.54
N VAL A 222 4.09 -19.46 3.55
CA VAL A 222 5.17 -18.53 3.15
C VAL A 222 5.00 -18.09 1.71
N TRP A 223 4.75 -19.01 0.77
CA TRP A 223 4.55 -18.67 -0.63
C TRP A 223 3.27 -17.86 -0.86
N ALA A 224 2.18 -18.20 -0.18
CA ALA A 224 0.94 -17.44 -0.26
C ALA A 224 1.11 -16.01 0.31
N PHE A 225 1.81 -15.87 1.44
CA PHE A 225 2.13 -14.58 2.04
C PHE A 225 3.04 -13.73 1.14
N LEU A 226 4.09 -14.31 0.56
CA LEU A 226 4.93 -13.61 -0.41
C LEU A 226 4.14 -13.24 -1.68
N GLY A 227 3.20 -14.08 -2.10
CA GLY A 227 2.30 -13.81 -3.22
C GLY A 227 1.43 -12.58 -2.98
N GLN A 228 0.79 -12.47 -1.82
CA GLN A 228 -0.03 -11.29 -1.50
C GLN A 228 0.83 -10.02 -1.33
N CYS A 229 2.04 -10.15 -0.75
CA CYS A 229 3.00 -9.04 -0.69
C CYS A 229 3.37 -8.55 -2.10
N ALA A 230 3.66 -9.48 -3.03
CA ALA A 230 4.02 -9.13 -4.39
C ALA A 230 2.90 -8.40 -5.13
N VAL A 231 1.64 -8.80 -4.92
CA VAL A 231 0.47 -8.11 -5.49
C VAL A 231 0.31 -6.71 -4.89
N ALA A 232 0.47 -6.56 -3.57
CA ALA A 232 0.38 -5.25 -2.90
C ALA A 232 1.46 -4.27 -3.40
N VAL A 233 2.71 -4.74 -3.49
CA VAL A 233 3.84 -3.96 -4.00
C VAL A 233 3.66 -3.65 -5.49
N TYR A 234 3.19 -4.61 -6.28
CA TYR A 234 2.89 -4.36 -7.70
C TYR A 234 1.84 -3.24 -7.85
N LEU A 235 0.78 -3.23 -7.02
CA LEU A 235 -0.23 -2.19 -7.05
C LEU A 235 0.34 -0.82 -6.68
N LEU A 236 1.19 -0.73 -5.64
CA LEU A 236 1.92 0.49 -5.29
C LEU A 236 2.75 1.01 -6.48
N GLU A 237 3.59 0.16 -7.06
CA GLU A 237 4.47 0.56 -8.14
C GLU A 237 3.71 0.89 -9.42
N TYR A 238 2.59 0.22 -9.69
CA TYR A 238 1.69 0.57 -10.77
C TYR A 238 1.13 1.99 -10.60
N VAL A 239 0.75 2.37 -9.38
CA VAL A 239 0.29 3.73 -9.07
C VAL A 239 1.45 4.73 -9.21
N ASN A 240 2.63 4.43 -8.68
CA ASN A 240 3.82 5.28 -8.86
C ASN A 240 4.15 5.50 -10.34
N TYR A 241 4.06 4.44 -11.13
CA TYR A 241 4.25 4.50 -12.58
C TYR A 241 3.27 5.49 -13.19
N ILE A 242 1.96 5.31 -13.03
CA ILE A 242 0.96 6.20 -13.65
C ILE A 242 1.12 7.65 -13.15
N ARG A 243 1.41 7.83 -11.87
CA ARG A 243 1.55 9.17 -11.28
C ARG A 243 2.72 9.96 -11.82
N HIS A 244 3.84 9.30 -12.13
CA HIS A 244 5.10 9.99 -12.45
C HIS A 244 5.62 9.70 -13.87
N TRP A 245 4.91 8.88 -14.66
CA TRP A 245 5.38 8.45 -15.98
C TRP A 245 5.63 9.63 -16.92
N GLY A 246 6.90 9.77 -17.32
CA GLY A 246 7.34 10.82 -18.23
C GLY A 246 7.42 12.22 -17.61
N LEU A 247 7.02 12.40 -16.35
CA LEU A 247 7.03 13.69 -15.67
C LEU A 247 8.40 13.96 -15.08
N ARG A 248 9.03 15.08 -15.48
CA ARG A 248 10.43 15.40 -15.16
C ARG A 248 10.59 16.81 -14.62
N ARG A 249 11.56 16.98 -13.71
CA ARG A 249 12.04 18.28 -13.22
C ARG A 249 13.54 18.23 -12.90
N ASP A 250 14.16 19.38 -12.71
CA ASP A 250 15.49 19.44 -12.12
C ASP A 250 15.42 19.27 -10.60
N VAL A 251 16.49 18.73 -9.99
CA VAL A 251 16.57 18.49 -8.54
C VAL A 251 16.35 19.78 -7.73
N LYS A 252 16.73 20.94 -8.29
CA LYS A 252 16.58 22.26 -7.65
C LYS A 252 15.17 22.85 -7.78
N ASP A 253 14.36 22.34 -8.70
CA ASP A 253 13.01 22.83 -8.93
C ASP A 253 12.08 22.38 -7.81
N ARG A 254 11.07 23.20 -7.52
CA ARG A 254 10.05 22.85 -6.54
C ARG A 254 9.16 21.72 -7.06
N VAL A 255 8.77 20.83 -6.17
CA VAL A 255 7.72 19.84 -6.42
C VAL A 255 6.39 20.60 -6.58
N THR A 256 5.72 20.41 -7.72
CA THR A 256 4.41 21.01 -8.02
C THR A 256 3.43 19.94 -8.51
N ALA A 257 2.14 20.26 -8.63
CA ALA A 257 1.14 19.35 -9.18
C ALA A 257 1.44 18.90 -10.63
N GLN A 258 2.34 19.58 -11.36
CA GLN A 258 2.71 19.17 -12.72
C GLN A 258 3.63 17.95 -12.77
N ILE A 259 4.23 17.55 -11.64
CA ILE A 259 5.12 16.38 -11.56
C ILE A 259 4.48 15.16 -10.91
N SER A 260 3.16 15.20 -10.69
CA SER A 260 2.38 14.06 -10.23
C SER A 260 0.96 14.14 -10.76
N TRP A 261 0.50 13.08 -11.40
CA TRP A 261 -0.91 12.95 -11.77
C TRP A 261 -1.77 12.50 -10.57
N GLN A 262 -3.00 12.98 -10.52
CA GLN A 262 -4.01 12.56 -9.54
C GLN A 262 -5.38 12.39 -10.19
N SER A 263 -6.22 11.54 -9.61
CA SER A 263 -7.61 11.34 -10.02
C SER A 263 -8.54 12.18 -9.16
N ASP A 264 -9.50 12.85 -9.78
CA ASP A 264 -10.58 13.59 -9.10
C ASP A 264 -11.91 12.80 -9.07
N ALA A 265 -11.85 11.49 -9.35
CA ALA A 265 -13.02 10.62 -9.32
C ALA A 265 -13.67 10.55 -7.92
N ARG A 266 -14.99 10.72 -7.86
CA ARG A 266 -15.71 11.00 -6.61
C ARG A 266 -15.69 9.83 -5.62
N LEU A 267 -15.88 8.59 -6.08
CA LEU A 267 -15.89 7.43 -5.18
C LEU A 267 -14.47 7.07 -4.74
N SER A 268 -13.49 7.17 -5.65
CA SER A 268 -12.08 6.99 -5.31
C SER A 268 -11.65 7.87 -4.11
N ARG A 269 -12.13 9.11 -4.04
CA ARG A 269 -11.90 10.03 -2.89
C ARG A 269 -12.49 9.57 -1.55
N TYR A 270 -13.46 8.66 -1.55
CA TYR A 270 -14.07 8.12 -0.32
C TYR A 270 -13.49 6.76 0.07
N VAL A 271 -12.97 6.02 -0.90
CA VAL A 271 -12.53 4.63 -0.73
C VAL A 271 -11.01 4.53 -0.58
N LEU A 272 -10.28 5.39 -1.28
CA LEU A 272 -8.84 5.51 -1.14
C LEU A 272 -8.56 6.59 -0.11
N VAL A 273 -7.84 6.19 0.93
CA VAL A 273 -7.33 7.05 1.99
C VAL A 273 -6.30 8.02 1.43
#